data_AF-A0A917E4Y3-F1
#
_entry.id   AF-A0A917E4Y3-F1
#
_cell.length_a   1.000
_cell.length_b   1.000
_cell.length_c   1.000
_cell.angle_alpha   90.00
_cell.angle_beta   90.00
_cell.angle_gamma   90.00
#
_symmetry.space_group_name_H-M   'P 1'
#
loop_
_entity.id
_entity.type
_entity.pdbx_description
1 polymer ?
#
loop_
_entity_poly.entity_id
_entity_poly.type
_entity_poly.pdbx_seq_one_letter_code
_entity_poly.pdbx_strand_id
1 'polypeptide(L)'
;MAFEGLMDDLKEFCGYLLGVAFCLMAIALCAAAWVGLEDQFGWRLALGGVALSLLIRINFPLIVGLYLYASNVWGWGMPESITFALPGFLLFMPSIAVEVFGTLVSVAARR
;
A
#
# COMPACT_ATOMS: atom_id res chain seq x y z
N MET A 1 -31.97 16.88 15.14
CA MET A 1 -32.16 15.54 15.75
C MET A 1 -32.33 14.42 14.73
N ALA A 2 -33.49 14.19 14.07
CA ALA A 2 -33.62 13.05 13.13
C ALA A 2 -32.75 13.17 11.85
N PHE A 3 -32.58 14.39 11.34
CA PHE A 3 -31.74 14.66 10.15
C PHE A 3 -30.23 14.61 10.44
N GLU A 4 -29.82 14.89 11.68
CA GLU A 4 -28.42 14.75 12.11
C GLU A 4 -28.01 13.28 12.24
N GLY A 5 -28.86 12.45 12.84
CA GLY A 5 -28.60 11.00 12.95
C GLY A 5 -28.40 10.34 11.59
N LEU A 6 -29.27 10.63 10.61
CA LEU A 6 -29.13 10.12 9.23
C LEU A 6 -27.82 10.55 8.57
N MET A 7 -27.38 11.79 8.82
CA MET A 7 -26.16 12.34 8.23
C MET A 7 -24.90 11.72 8.85
N ASP A 8 -24.94 11.35 10.13
CA ASP A 8 -23.83 10.66 10.80
C ASP A 8 -23.77 9.18 10.39
N ASP A 9 -24.89 8.47 10.29
CA ASP A 9 -24.97 7.12 9.73
C ASP A 9 -24.42 7.06 8.29
N LEU A 10 -24.73 8.08 7.46
CA LEU A 10 -24.24 8.17 6.08
C LEU A 10 -22.73 8.40 6.01
N LYS A 11 -22.17 9.22 6.91
CA LYS A 11 -20.71 9.42 7.00
C LYS A 11 -20.01 8.13 7.42
N GLU A 12 -20.58 7.41 8.37
CA GLU A 12 -20.02 6.16 8.87
C GLU A 12 -20.05 5.08 7.77
N PHE A 13 -21.16 4.95 7.05
CA PHE A 13 -21.26 4.08 5.88
C PHE A 13 -20.27 4.45 4.77
N CYS A 14 -20.16 5.74 4.42
CA CYS A 14 -19.16 6.22 3.46
C CYS A 14 -17.73 5.95 3.94
N GLY A 15 -17.46 6.07 5.24
CA GLY A 15 -16.17 5.75 5.85
C GLY A 15 -15.82 4.26 5.72
N TYR A 16 -16.76 3.37 6.01
CA TYR A 16 -16.58 1.93 5.80
C TYR A 16 -16.38 1.59 4.32
N LEU A 17 -17.18 2.17 3.43
CA LEU A 17 -17.06 1.94 1.99
C LEU A 17 -15.69 2.38 1.46
N LEU A 18 -15.22 3.55 1.90
CA LEU A 18 -13.91 4.07 1.57
C LEU A 18 -12.81 3.14 2.12
N GLY A 19 -12.92 2.71 3.38
CA GLY A 19 -11.97 1.77 3.99
C GLY A 19 -11.87 0.45 3.22
N VAL A 20 -13.00 -0.13 2.83
CA VAL A 20 -13.04 -1.35 2.00
C VAL A 20 -12.41 -1.10 0.63
N ALA A 21 -12.72 0.02 -0.02
CA ALA A 21 -12.12 0.38 -1.31
C ALA A 21 -10.59 0.52 -1.22
N PHE A 22 -10.09 1.14 -0.15
CA PHE A 22 -8.65 1.25 0.13
C PHE A 22 -8.00 -0.12 0.35
N CYS A 23 -8.63 -1.02 1.10
CA CYS A 23 -8.13 -2.39 1.28
C CYS A 23 -8.07 -3.17 -0.04
N LEU A 24 -9.12 -3.09 -0.87
CA LEU A 24 -9.15 -3.74 -2.18
C LEU A 24 -8.06 -3.18 -3.11
N MET A 25 -7.88 -1.86 -3.12
CA MET A 25 -6.82 -1.20 -3.87
C MET A 25 -5.43 -1.67 -3.42
N ALA A 26 -5.20 -1.78 -2.11
CA ALA A 26 -3.93 -2.27 -1.56
C ALA A 26 -3.64 -3.71 -1.99
N ILE A 27 -4.63 -4.59 -1.97
CA ILE A 27 -4.49 -5.98 -2.44
C ILE A 27 -4.16 -6.01 -3.93
N ALA A 28 -4.86 -5.21 -4.75
CA ALA A 28 -4.60 -5.13 -6.19
C ALA A 28 -3.17 -4.62 -6.50
N LEU A 29 -2.69 -3.62 -5.76
CA LEU A 29 -1.32 -3.11 -5.88
C LEU A 29 -0.27 -4.14 -5.46
N CYS A 30 -0.53 -4.93 -4.41
CA CYS A 30 0.33 -6.06 -4.04
C CYS A 30 0.38 -7.14 -5.13
N ALA A 31 -0.76 -7.46 -5.75
CA ALA A 31 -0.81 -8.41 -6.85
C ALA A 31 -0.10 -7.88 -8.10
N ALA A 32 -0.25 -6.61 -8.44
CA ALA A 32 0.50 -5.97 -9.53
C ALA A 32 2.01 -5.98 -9.25
N ALA A 33 2.42 -5.62 -8.03
CA ALA A 33 3.81 -5.67 -7.61
C ALA A 33 4.39 -7.08 -7.76
N TRP A 34 3.64 -8.09 -7.32
CA TRP A 34 4.01 -9.49 -7.46
C TRP A 34 4.30 -9.86 -8.92
N VAL A 35 3.37 -9.54 -9.83
CA VAL A 35 3.49 -9.87 -11.25
C VAL A 35 4.70 -9.15 -11.87
N GLY A 36 4.95 -7.90 -11.51
CA GLY A 36 6.13 -7.16 -11.99
C GLY A 36 7.46 -7.72 -11.48
N LEU A 37 7.49 -8.20 -10.23
CA LEU A 37 8.66 -8.89 -9.67
C LEU A 37 8.88 -10.26 -10.31
N GLU A 38 7.81 -11.01 -10.56
CA GLU A 38 7.86 -12.34 -11.17
C GLU A 38 8.39 -12.28 -12.61
N ASP A 39 7.94 -11.29 -13.38
CA ASP A 39 8.34 -11.09 -14.77
C ASP A 39 9.85 -10.84 -14.92
N GLN A 40 10.47 -10.10 -13.99
CA GLN A 40 11.89 -9.75 -14.10
C GLN A 40 12.84 -10.69 -13.32
N PHE A 41 12.44 -11.14 -12.13
CA PHE A 41 13.31 -11.91 -11.22
C PHE A 41 12.89 -13.38 -11.05
N GLY A 42 11.73 -13.75 -11.61
CA GLY A 42 11.15 -15.10 -11.47
C GLY A 42 10.41 -15.32 -10.14
N TRP A 43 9.55 -16.34 -10.14
CA TRP A 43 8.64 -16.71 -9.05
C TRP A 43 9.29 -16.73 -7.64
N ARG A 44 10.51 -17.26 -7.52
CA ARG A 44 11.18 -17.46 -6.21
C ARG A 44 11.58 -16.13 -5.56
N LEU A 45 12.03 -15.16 -6.36
CA LEU A 45 12.44 -13.85 -5.89
C LEU A 45 11.24 -12.92 -5.69
N ALA A 46 10.18 -13.09 -6.48
CA ALA A 46 8.90 -12.43 -6.23
C ALA A 46 8.30 -12.82 -4.88
N LEU A 47 8.32 -14.12 -4.54
CA LEU A 47 7.87 -14.61 -3.23
C LEU A 47 8.73 -14.09 -2.10
N GLY A 48 10.05 -14.09 -2.29
CA GLY A 48 10.98 -13.50 -1.34
C GLY A 48 10.72 -12.01 -1.12
N GLY A 49 10.50 -11.23 -2.19
CA GLY A 49 10.26 -9.79 -2.12
C GLY A 49 8.96 -9.43 -1.40
N VAL A 50 7.86 -10.10 -1.72
CA VAL A 50 6.57 -9.87 -1.06
C VAL A 50 6.58 -10.38 0.38
N ALA A 51 7.21 -11.52 0.66
CA ALA A 51 7.40 -12.01 2.02
C ALA A 51 8.29 -11.05 2.84
N LEU A 52 9.36 -10.49 2.26
CA LEU A 52 10.19 -9.49 2.93
C LEU A 52 9.39 -8.22 3.26
N SER A 53 8.56 -7.77 2.32
CA SER A 53 7.71 -6.60 2.54
C SER A 53 6.67 -6.81 3.63
N LEU A 54 6.13 -8.02 3.76
CA LEU A 54 5.18 -8.35 4.82
C LEU A 54 5.85 -8.61 6.18
N LEU A 55 6.99 -9.32 6.20
CA LEU A 55 7.65 -9.76 7.44
C LEU A 55 8.53 -8.66 8.05
N ILE A 56 9.25 -7.91 7.23
CA ILE A 56 10.22 -6.88 7.67
C ILE A 56 9.60 -5.47 7.54
N ARG A 57 8.37 -5.35 7.04
CA ARG A 57 7.69 -4.07 6.74
C ARG A 57 8.49 -3.15 5.82
N ILE A 58 9.50 -3.68 5.13
CA ILE A 58 10.28 -2.96 4.13
C ILE A 58 9.46 -2.99 2.84
N ASN A 59 8.73 -1.90 2.56
CA ASN A 59 7.86 -1.79 1.38
C ASN A 59 8.62 -1.58 0.06
N PHE A 60 9.95 -1.51 0.10
CA PHE A 60 10.81 -1.26 -1.06
C PHE A 60 10.63 -2.30 -2.19
N PRO A 61 10.61 -3.63 -1.93
CA PRO A 61 10.33 -4.64 -2.96
C PRO A 61 8.99 -4.41 -3.66
N LEU A 62 7.92 -4.07 -2.94
CA LEU A 62 6.60 -3.82 -3.53
C LEU A 62 6.60 -2.60 -4.47
N ILE A 63 7.30 -1.53 -4.10
CA ILE A 63 7.45 -0.34 -4.95
C ILE A 63 8.20 -0.67 -6.24
N VAL A 64 9.31 -1.41 -6.11
CA VAL A 64 10.09 -1.88 -7.26
C VAL A 64 9.24 -2.81 -8.14
N GLY A 65 8.47 -3.71 -7.55
CA GLY A 65 7.53 -4.56 -8.28
C GLY A 65 6.47 -3.79 -9.06
N LEU A 66 5.89 -2.73 -8.47
CA LEU A 66 4.92 -1.87 -9.16
C LEU A 66 5.54 -1.11 -10.33
N TYR A 67 6.75 -0.60 -10.15
CA TYR A 67 7.51 0.03 -11.23
C TYR A 67 7.81 -0.95 -12.36
N LEU A 68 8.24 -2.17 -12.02
CA LEU A 68 8.52 -3.23 -12.99
C LEU A 68 7.25 -3.71 -13.70
N TYR A 69 6.12 -3.76 -12.99
CA TYR A 69 4.84 -4.08 -13.59
C TYR A 69 4.46 -3.03 -14.66
N ALA A 70 4.52 -1.73 -14.32
CA ALA A 70 4.24 -0.67 -15.27
C ALA A 70 5.23 -0.65 -16.45
N SER A 71 6.51 -0.86 -16.18
CA SER A 71 7.57 -0.81 -17.21
C SER A 71 7.61 -2.03 -18.12
N ASN A 72 7.43 -3.24 -17.60
CA ASN A 72 7.63 -4.48 -18.36
C ASN A 72 6.32 -5.10 -18.84
N VAL A 73 5.25 -5.03 -18.02
CA VAL A 73 3.95 -5.65 -18.37
C VAL A 73 3.11 -4.69 -19.18
N TRP A 74 3.06 -3.41 -18.79
CA TRP A 74 2.34 -2.38 -19.55
C TRP A 74 3.21 -1.68 -20.60
N GLY A 75 4.53 -1.82 -20.54
CA GLY A 75 5.45 -1.18 -21.50
C GLY A 75 5.49 0.34 -21.40
N TRP A 76 5.11 0.90 -20.25
CA TRP A 76 5.06 2.34 -20.04
C TRP A 76 6.46 2.95 -19.97
N GLY A 77 6.56 4.23 -20.33
CA GLY A 77 7.79 4.99 -20.17
C GLY A 77 8.20 5.12 -18.70
N MET A 78 9.46 5.48 -18.46
CA MET A 78 10.00 5.73 -17.13
C MET A 78 9.15 6.69 -16.26
N PRO A 79 8.70 7.86 -16.76
CA PRO A 79 7.94 8.80 -15.93
C PRO A 79 6.57 8.27 -15.53
N GLU A 80 5.87 7.60 -16.45
CA GLU A 80 4.55 7.01 -16.23
C GLU A 80 4.62 5.87 -15.19
N SER A 81 5.67 5.05 -15.29
CA SER A 81 5.93 3.95 -14.35
C SER A 81 6.21 4.44 -12.94
N ILE A 82 6.95 5.55 -12.79
CA ILE A 82 7.20 6.18 -11.47
C ILE A 82 5.91 6.77 -10.90
N THR A 83 5.10 7.45 -11.71
CA THR A 83 3.81 7.99 -11.28
C THR A 83 2.84 6.90 -10.84
N PHE A 84 2.91 5.70 -11.42
CA PHE A 84 2.11 4.55 -11.00
C PHE A 84 2.58 3.90 -9.70
N ALA A 85 3.91 3.86 -9.47
CA ALA A 85 4.46 3.35 -8.22
C ALA A 85 4.24 4.29 -7.02
N LEU A 86 4.06 5.59 -7.28
CA LEU A 86 3.82 6.65 -6.29
C LEU A 86 2.60 6.46 -5.38
N PRO A 87 1.39 6.14 -5.89
CA PRO A 87 0.25 5.82 -5.03
C PRO A 87 0.48 4.58 -4.18
N GLY A 88 1.21 3.58 -4.69
CA GLY A 88 1.69 2.46 -3.88
C GLY A 88 2.54 2.94 -2.70
N PHE A 89 3.51 3.81 -2.95
CA PHE A 89 4.33 4.44 -1.91
C PHE A 89 3.50 5.18 -0.84
N LEU A 90 2.52 5.99 -1.28
CA LEU A 90 1.62 6.75 -0.41
C LEU A 90 0.70 5.86 0.43
N LEU A 91 0.21 4.75 -0.13
CA LEU A 91 -0.63 3.77 0.57
C LEU A 91 0.14 2.99 1.65
N PHE A 92 1.46 2.87 1.54
CA PHE A 92 2.31 2.19 2.52
C PHE A 92 2.92 3.13 3.58
N MET A 93 2.82 4.46 3.42
CA MET A 93 3.21 5.45 4.43
C MET A 93 2.49 5.34 5.79
N PRO A 94 1.20 4.95 5.87
CA PRO A 94 0.50 4.80 7.16
C PRO A 94 1.20 3.77 8.07
N SER A 95 1.79 2.72 7.50
CA SER A 95 2.51 1.70 8.28
C SER A 95 3.72 2.29 8.99
N ILE A 96 4.48 3.14 8.30
CA ILE A 96 5.63 3.86 8.89
C ILE A 96 5.15 4.89 9.90
N ALA A 97 4.09 5.64 9.59
CA ALA A 97 3.53 6.63 10.49
C ALA A 97 3.04 6.00 11.80
N VAL A 98 2.30 4.88 11.74
CA VAL A 98 1.82 4.15 12.93
C VAL A 98 2.99 3.62 13.77
N GLU A 99 4.05 3.14 13.14
CA GLU A 99 5.23 2.60 13.82
C GLU A 99 6.06 3.71 14.48
N VAL A 100 6.25 4.84 13.80
CA VAL A 100 6.92 6.03 14.34
C VAL A 100 6.10 6.65 15.48
N PHE A 101 4.79 6.85 15.29
CA PHE A 101 3.92 7.35 16.35
C PHE A 101 3.84 6.39 17.54
N GLY A 102 3.78 5.08 17.30
CA GLY A 102 3.83 4.07 18.36
C GLY A 102 5.14 4.10 19.14
N THR A 103 6.26 4.33 18.46
CA THR A 103 7.58 4.47 19.11
C THR A 103 7.68 5.78 19.88
N LEU A 104 7.23 6.89 19.32
CA LEU A 104 7.24 8.21 19.98
C LEU A 104 6.33 8.23 21.21
N VAL A 105 5.12 7.66 21.12
CA VAL A 105 4.19 7.56 22.25
C VAL A 105 4.74 6.61 23.33
N SER A 106 5.34 5.48 22.95
CA SER A 106 5.90 4.54 23.94
C SER A 106 7.17 5.08 24.63
N VAL A 107 7.94 5.95 23.96
CA VAL A 107 9.06 6.69 24.57
C VAL A 107 8.55 7.83 25.45
N ALA A 108 7.53 8.58 25.01
CA ALA A 108 6.92 9.65 25.81
C ALA A 108 6.22 9.13 27.06
N ALA A 109 5.60 7.95 27.01
CA ALA A 109 4.93 7.31 28.14
C ALA A 109 5.88 6.63 29.14
N ARG A 110 7.17 6.48 28.80
CA ARG A 110 8.22 5.94 29.69
C ARG A 110 8.99 7.03 30.44
N ARG A 111 8.68 8.31 30.22
CA ARG A 111 9.15 9.44 31.03
C ARG A 111 8.07 9.90 31.98
#